data_AF-J9AEQ8-F1
#
_entry.id   AF-J9AEQ8-F1
#
_cell.length_a   1.000
_cell.length_b   1.000
_cell.length_c   1.000
_cell.angle_alpha   90.00
_cell.angle_beta   90.00
_cell.angle_gamma   90.00
#
_symmetry.space_group_name_H-M   'P 1'
#
loop_
_entity.id
_entity.type
_entity.pdbx_description
1 polymer ?
#
loop_
_entity_poly.entity_id
_entity_poly.type
_entity_poly.pdbx_seq_one_letter_code
_entity_poly.pdbx_strand_id
1 'polypeptide(L)'
;MDGSKLTQISHNKWTTTNQVHYSYGWLGVRYQATTNLVLTEGEIFLYDGNGFVSDFETAENCTTQDGKCNTNTSIVLWNVQQMTKKCLYSEVGFFDAQIYENHVIIDELQTSFVFSKENKTFRSENCNFTNPSLMNGDIVINIVTKIANARSRRNTNLALASAVGKLMMMETYQEDNNDPENTKFQYLFDSLQQEFQQQLKLVEQRTCENRNNLLLLIEWLSLDNPTLAANLLLQRNDVIAKRIDEKLLTAPCESDLLNSKIIEFRGGLISKFEIDKINAAL
;
A
#
# COMPACT_ATOMS: atom_id res chain seq x y z
N MET A 1 -27.50 -31.37 47.32
CA MET A 1 -26.15 -30.91 46.91
C MET A 1 -25.93 -29.60 47.63
N ASP A 2 -25.00 -29.58 48.59
CA ASP A 2 -24.70 -28.38 49.35
C ASP A 2 -24.04 -27.34 48.43
N GLY A 3 -24.78 -26.27 48.13
CA GLY A 3 -24.30 -25.21 47.27
C GLY A 3 -23.12 -24.48 47.93
N SER A 4 -21.95 -24.56 47.31
CA SER A 4 -20.78 -23.80 47.74
C SER A 4 -20.95 -22.34 47.31
N LYS A 5 -20.80 -21.39 48.24
CA LYS A 5 -20.94 -19.96 47.92
C LYS A 5 -19.79 -19.51 47.02
N LEU A 6 -20.13 -18.88 45.89
CA LEU A 6 -19.16 -18.21 45.01
C LEU A 6 -18.85 -16.82 45.56
N THR A 7 -17.56 -16.48 45.62
CA THR A 7 -17.06 -15.15 45.98
C THR A 7 -16.44 -14.50 44.76
N GLN A 8 -16.82 -13.25 44.47
CA GLN A 8 -16.25 -12.48 43.37
C GLN A 8 -14.81 -12.09 43.70
N ILE A 9 -13.90 -12.32 42.75
CA ILE A 9 -12.47 -11.97 42.89
C ILE A 9 -12.05 -10.85 41.94
N SER A 10 -12.73 -10.70 40.81
CA SER A 10 -12.55 -9.60 39.87
C SER A 10 -13.83 -9.34 39.09
N HIS A 11 -13.82 -8.31 38.24
CA HIS A 11 -14.89 -8.13 37.25
C HIS A 11 -15.06 -9.42 36.45
N ASN A 12 -16.30 -9.90 36.36
CA ASN A 12 -16.70 -11.12 35.66
C ASN A 12 -16.01 -12.43 36.09
N LYS A 13 -15.43 -12.49 37.30
CA LYS A 13 -14.78 -13.72 37.80
C LYS A 13 -15.14 -14.02 39.26
N TRP A 14 -15.55 -15.26 39.50
CA TRP A 14 -15.94 -15.76 40.81
C TRP A 14 -15.24 -17.09 41.10
N THR A 15 -15.00 -17.38 42.38
CA THR A 15 -14.43 -18.66 42.79
C THR A 15 -15.03 -19.15 44.10
N THR A 16 -15.01 -20.46 44.33
CA THR A 16 -15.24 -21.02 45.66
C THR A 16 -13.98 -20.86 46.50
N THR A 17 -14.14 -20.57 47.78
CA THR A 17 -13.03 -20.35 48.71
C THR A 17 -12.88 -21.51 49.69
N ASN A 18 -12.76 -22.73 49.17
CA ASN A 18 -12.41 -23.88 50.01
C ASN A 18 -10.93 -23.78 50.38
N GLN A 19 -10.65 -23.64 51.67
CA GLN A 19 -9.29 -23.58 52.18
C GLN A 19 -8.63 -24.94 52.02
N VAL A 20 -7.38 -24.93 51.52
CA VAL A 20 -6.58 -26.15 51.43
C VAL A 20 -6.14 -26.54 52.83
N HIS A 21 -6.65 -27.66 53.31
CA HIS A 21 -6.23 -28.23 54.59
C HIS A 21 -5.06 -29.19 54.35
N TYR A 22 -3.87 -28.76 54.76
CA TYR A 22 -2.67 -29.58 54.71
C TYR A 22 -2.60 -30.44 55.97
N SER A 23 -2.45 -31.75 55.80
CA SER A 23 -2.09 -32.65 56.89
C SER A 23 -0.80 -33.37 56.52
N TYR A 24 0.20 -33.30 57.40
CA TYR A 24 1.44 -34.06 57.23
C TYR A 24 1.20 -35.49 57.69
N GLY A 25 1.30 -36.44 56.77
CA GLY A 25 0.97 -37.82 57.05
C GLY A 25 2.01 -38.51 57.94
N TRP A 26 1.65 -38.88 59.17
CA TRP A 26 2.40 -39.89 59.93
C TRP A 26 1.57 -41.19 59.97
N LEU A 27 2.09 -42.23 59.30
CA LEU A 27 1.56 -43.59 59.15
C LEU A 27 0.03 -43.73 58.97
N GLY A 28 -0.40 -43.89 57.71
CA GLY A 28 -1.77 -44.31 57.35
C GLY A 28 -2.77 -43.18 57.05
N VAL A 29 -2.30 -41.96 56.77
CA VAL A 29 -3.18 -40.79 56.61
C VAL A 29 -3.86 -40.77 55.24
N ARG A 30 -5.17 -40.48 55.25
CA ARG A 30 -5.99 -40.32 54.04
C ARG A 30 -5.84 -38.90 53.49
N TYR A 31 -5.46 -38.77 52.23
CA TYR A 31 -5.42 -37.48 51.54
C TYR A 31 -6.82 -36.87 51.48
N GLN A 32 -6.94 -35.59 51.87
CA GLN A 32 -8.12 -34.79 51.64
C GLN A 32 -7.90 -33.95 50.38
N ALA A 33 -8.76 -34.13 49.38
CA ALA A 33 -8.75 -33.31 48.18
C ALA A 33 -9.57 -32.05 48.42
N THR A 34 -8.99 -30.89 48.13
CA THR A 34 -9.71 -29.61 48.10
C THR A 34 -9.94 -29.24 46.65
N THR A 35 -11.20 -29.08 46.26
CA THR A 35 -11.57 -28.62 44.91
C THR A 35 -12.10 -27.20 45.00
N ASN A 36 -11.58 -26.31 44.15
CA ASN A 36 -12.14 -24.98 43.94
C ASN A 36 -12.66 -24.84 42.52
N LEU A 37 -13.84 -24.27 42.38
CA LEU A 37 -14.45 -23.93 41.10
C LEU A 37 -14.19 -22.46 40.79
N VAL A 38 -13.98 -22.16 39.52
CA VAL A 38 -13.86 -20.79 39.00
C VAL A 38 -14.93 -20.62 37.93
N LEU A 39 -15.72 -19.56 38.07
CA LEU A 39 -16.69 -19.12 37.07
C LEU A 39 -16.17 -17.82 36.47
N THR A 40 -16.11 -17.76 35.15
CA THR A 40 -15.72 -16.55 34.40
C THR A 40 -16.80 -16.25 33.37
N GLU A 41 -17.21 -15.00 33.29
CA GLU A 41 -18.11 -14.48 32.26
C GLU A 41 -17.31 -13.64 31.27
N GLY A 42 -17.60 -13.77 29.98
CA GLY A 42 -16.80 -13.20 28.89
C GLY A 42 -17.52 -13.29 27.56
N GLU A 43 -16.88 -12.83 26.49
CA GLU A 43 -17.50 -12.79 25.16
C GLU A 43 -17.01 -13.92 24.25
N ILE A 44 -17.89 -14.38 23.36
CA ILE A 44 -17.58 -15.37 22.32
C ILE A 44 -17.95 -14.76 20.97
N PHE A 45 -16.99 -14.71 20.06
CA PHE A 45 -17.15 -14.19 18.70
C PHE A 45 -17.13 -15.31 17.68
N LEU A 46 -18.06 -15.24 16.74
CA LEU A 46 -18.29 -16.23 15.69
C LEU A 46 -17.96 -15.61 14.34
N TYR A 47 -17.02 -16.22 13.62
CA TYR A 47 -16.60 -15.71 12.32
C TYR A 47 -17.24 -16.48 11.16
N ASP A 48 -17.35 -17.81 11.22
CA ASP A 48 -17.77 -18.62 10.07
C ASP A 48 -18.68 -19.82 10.41
N GLY A 49 -19.15 -19.91 11.66
CA GLY A 49 -19.96 -21.04 12.14
C GLY A 49 -19.16 -22.28 12.53
N ASN A 50 -17.87 -22.36 12.17
CA ASN A 50 -16.99 -23.48 12.51
C ASN A 50 -15.90 -23.08 13.52
N GLY A 51 -15.43 -21.84 13.50
CA GLY A 51 -14.47 -21.28 14.46
C GLY A 51 -15.05 -20.14 15.29
N PHE A 52 -14.60 -20.03 16.53
CA PHE A 52 -14.89 -18.89 17.41
C PHE A 52 -13.62 -18.42 18.12
N VAL A 53 -13.53 -17.10 18.34
CA VAL A 53 -12.55 -16.51 19.27
C VAL A 53 -13.28 -16.22 20.57
N SER A 54 -12.63 -16.57 21.65
CA SER A 54 -13.20 -16.52 23.00
C SER A 54 -12.11 -16.03 23.94
N ASP A 55 -12.50 -15.20 24.90
CA ASP A 55 -11.60 -14.77 25.99
C ASP A 55 -11.19 -15.94 26.92
N PHE A 56 -11.77 -17.13 26.72
CA PHE A 56 -11.50 -18.35 27.47
C PHE A 56 -10.37 -19.19 26.83
N GLU A 57 -9.48 -19.72 27.68
CA GLU A 57 -8.16 -20.29 27.35
C GLU A 57 -8.15 -21.51 26.40
N THR A 58 -9.24 -22.26 26.23
CA THR A 58 -9.22 -23.45 25.36
C THR A 58 -10.61 -23.79 24.86
N ALA A 59 -10.82 -23.59 23.58
CA ALA A 59 -12.08 -23.81 22.89
C ALA A 59 -11.89 -24.52 21.53
N GLU A 60 -10.71 -25.10 21.34
CA GLU A 60 -10.33 -25.87 20.16
C GLU A 60 -11.25 -27.10 20.03
N ASN A 61 -11.77 -27.35 18.82
CA ASN A 61 -12.69 -28.44 18.47
C ASN A 61 -14.13 -28.36 19.01
N CYS A 62 -14.57 -27.23 19.54
CA CYS A 62 -15.98 -27.07 19.94
C CYS A 62 -16.85 -26.58 18.77
N THR A 63 -18.02 -27.18 18.57
CA THR A 63 -18.98 -26.69 17.57
C THR A 63 -19.86 -25.60 18.17
N THR A 64 -19.93 -24.45 17.52
CA THR A 64 -20.67 -23.28 18.01
C THR A 64 -22.18 -23.50 18.12
N GLN A 65 -22.75 -24.40 17.32
CA GLN A 65 -24.17 -24.76 17.34
C GLN A 65 -24.60 -25.50 18.62
N ASP A 66 -23.66 -26.10 19.37
CA ASP A 66 -23.99 -26.98 20.48
C ASP A 66 -24.39 -26.22 21.77
N GLY A 67 -24.08 -24.92 21.84
CA GLY A 67 -24.36 -24.07 23.01
C GLY A 67 -23.53 -24.41 24.26
N LYS A 68 -22.63 -25.39 24.13
CA LYS A 68 -21.76 -25.88 25.20
C LYS A 68 -20.50 -26.49 24.62
N CYS A 69 -19.39 -26.32 25.33
CA CYS A 69 -18.18 -27.10 25.11
C CYS A 69 -17.65 -27.66 26.42
N ASN A 70 -17.38 -28.96 26.41
CA ASN A 70 -16.74 -29.63 27.53
C ASN A 70 -15.30 -29.94 27.13
N THR A 71 -14.34 -29.35 27.84
CA THR A 71 -12.93 -29.74 27.77
C THR A 71 -12.58 -30.62 28.97
N ASN A 72 -11.33 -31.07 29.04
CA ASN A 72 -10.85 -31.86 30.18
C ASN A 72 -10.76 -31.03 31.48
N THR A 73 -10.73 -29.69 31.37
CA THR A 73 -10.45 -28.78 32.48
C THR A 73 -11.56 -27.75 32.73
N SER A 74 -12.45 -27.53 31.75
CA SER A 74 -13.49 -26.50 31.83
C SER A 74 -14.75 -26.88 31.06
N ILE A 75 -15.86 -26.23 31.43
CA ILE A 75 -17.11 -26.27 30.68
C ILE A 75 -17.42 -24.82 30.30
N VAL A 76 -17.52 -24.57 29.00
CA VAL A 76 -17.89 -23.26 28.45
C VAL A 76 -19.33 -23.36 27.95
N LEU A 77 -20.17 -22.41 28.35
CA LEU A 77 -21.59 -22.37 27.98
C LEU A 77 -21.89 -21.05 27.29
N TRP A 78 -22.72 -21.09 26.24
CA TRP A 78 -23.16 -19.88 25.54
C TRP A 78 -24.56 -20.02 24.98
N ASN A 79 -25.22 -18.89 24.78
CA ASN A 79 -26.55 -18.84 24.20
C ASN A 79 -26.47 -18.75 22.67
N VAL A 80 -26.80 -19.84 21.98
CA VAL A 80 -26.80 -19.95 20.51
C VAL A 80 -27.68 -18.88 19.85
N GLN A 81 -28.78 -18.48 20.51
CA GLN A 81 -29.70 -17.46 19.96
C GLN A 81 -29.14 -16.03 20.05
N GLN A 82 -28.20 -15.77 20.95
CA GLN A 82 -27.56 -14.46 21.12
C GLN A 82 -26.26 -14.33 20.33
N MET A 83 -25.86 -15.39 19.63
CA MET A 83 -24.68 -15.38 18.78
C MET A 83 -24.93 -14.52 17.53
N THR A 84 -24.51 -13.27 17.62
CA THR A 84 -24.50 -12.35 16.49
C THR A 84 -23.24 -12.63 15.66
N LYS A 85 -23.42 -12.97 14.38
CA LYS A 85 -22.30 -13.01 13.44
C LYS A 85 -21.76 -11.58 13.33
N LYS A 86 -20.56 -11.33 13.85
CA LYS A 86 -19.87 -10.04 13.74
C LYS A 86 -19.00 -10.03 12.49
N CYS A 87 -18.72 -8.85 11.97
CA CYS A 87 -17.76 -8.68 10.89
C CYS A 87 -16.36 -9.09 11.37
N LEU A 88 -15.61 -9.81 10.52
CA LEU A 88 -14.21 -10.19 10.74
C LEU A 88 -13.26 -8.99 10.84
N TYR A 89 -13.60 -7.92 10.12
CA TYR A 89 -12.76 -6.74 10.00
C TYR A 89 -13.20 -5.63 10.94
N SER A 90 -12.23 -4.87 11.43
CA SER A 90 -12.44 -3.68 12.25
C SER A 90 -12.22 -2.41 11.43
N GLU A 91 -13.06 -1.39 11.63
CA GLU A 91 -12.94 -0.11 10.93
C GLU A 91 -11.74 0.67 11.48
N VAL A 92 -10.77 0.96 10.61
CA VAL A 92 -9.61 1.78 10.95
C VAL A 92 -9.95 3.26 10.76
N GLY A 93 -10.70 3.57 9.71
CA GLY A 93 -11.17 4.93 9.45
C GLY A 93 -11.42 5.21 7.97
N PHE A 94 -11.57 6.50 7.70
CA PHE A 94 -11.88 7.03 6.38
C PHE A 94 -10.79 7.96 5.90
N PHE A 95 -10.22 7.65 4.75
CA PHE A 95 -9.10 8.38 4.18
C PHE A 95 -9.39 8.78 2.74
N ASP A 96 -8.76 9.87 2.32
CA ASP A 96 -8.67 10.19 0.90
C ASP A 96 -7.55 9.35 0.29
N ALA A 97 -7.83 8.70 -0.84
CA ALA A 97 -6.93 7.75 -1.47
C ALA A 97 -6.78 8.04 -2.97
N GLN A 98 -5.60 7.76 -3.50
CA GLN A 98 -5.31 7.75 -4.93
C GLN A 98 -5.27 6.31 -5.40
N ILE A 99 -6.16 5.95 -6.32
CA ILE A 99 -6.29 4.58 -6.82
C ILE A 99 -5.58 4.46 -8.16
N TYR A 100 -4.61 3.57 -8.23
CA TYR A 100 -3.89 3.17 -9.44
C TYR A 100 -4.31 1.75 -9.85
N GLU A 101 -3.80 1.26 -10.99
CA GLU A 101 -4.17 -0.05 -11.53
C GLU A 101 -3.78 -1.22 -10.60
N ASN A 102 -2.62 -1.12 -9.93
CA ASN A 102 -2.06 -2.20 -9.10
C ASN A 102 -1.97 -1.87 -7.61
N HIS A 103 -2.17 -0.61 -7.21
CA HIS A 103 -2.02 -0.19 -5.82
C HIS A 103 -2.90 1.03 -5.49
N VAL A 104 -3.07 1.27 -4.19
CA VAL A 104 -3.81 2.40 -3.62
C VAL A 104 -2.89 3.15 -2.67
N ILE A 105 -2.72 4.45 -2.90
CA ILE A 105 -1.89 5.33 -2.08
C ILE A 105 -2.78 6.14 -1.14
N ILE A 106 -2.41 6.18 0.15
CA ILE A 106 -3.06 7.02 1.16
C ILE A 106 -2.00 7.91 1.81
N ASP A 107 -2.01 9.18 1.43
CA ASP A 107 -1.00 10.16 1.85
C ASP A 107 -1.04 10.42 3.37
N GLU A 108 -2.23 10.48 3.96
CA GLU A 108 -2.42 10.73 5.40
C GLU A 108 -1.77 9.65 6.27
N LEU A 109 -1.69 8.42 5.75
CA LEU A 109 -1.06 7.28 6.43
C LEU A 109 0.38 7.06 5.96
N GLN A 110 0.83 7.78 4.92
CA GLN A 110 2.12 7.54 4.26
C GLN A 110 2.27 6.05 3.88
N THR A 111 1.20 5.48 3.33
CA THR A 111 1.11 4.03 3.08
C THR A 111 0.59 3.74 1.66
N SER A 112 1.19 2.74 1.01
CA SER A 112 0.74 2.21 -0.28
C SER A 112 0.33 0.76 -0.13
N PHE A 113 -0.89 0.44 -0.58
CA PHE A 113 -1.48 -0.89 -0.50
C PHE A 113 -1.55 -1.52 -1.89
N VAL A 114 -1.00 -2.71 -2.03
CA VAL A 114 -1.00 -3.46 -3.30
C VAL A 114 -2.20 -4.39 -3.34
N PHE A 115 -2.94 -4.41 -4.46
CA PHE A 115 -4.07 -5.32 -4.62
C PHE A 115 -3.60 -6.78 -4.53
N SER A 116 -4.39 -7.60 -3.82
CA SER A 116 -4.11 -9.03 -3.74
C SER A 116 -4.34 -9.68 -5.11
N LYS A 117 -3.38 -10.50 -5.54
CA LYS A 117 -3.49 -11.32 -6.76
C LYS A 117 -4.14 -12.68 -6.49
N GLU A 118 -4.39 -13.00 -5.23
CA GLU A 118 -4.95 -14.28 -4.84
C GLU A 118 -6.48 -14.28 -5.02
N ASN A 119 -7.00 -15.30 -5.71
CA ASN A 119 -8.44 -15.60 -5.75
C ASN A 119 -8.90 -16.21 -4.42
N LYS A 120 -8.62 -15.55 -3.29
CA LYS A 120 -9.22 -15.93 -2.02
C LYS A 120 -10.69 -15.49 -2.05
N THR A 121 -11.59 -16.39 -1.66
CA THR A 121 -12.99 -16.04 -1.43
C THR A 121 -13.05 -15.05 -0.27
N PHE A 122 -13.18 -13.78 -0.62
CA PHE A 122 -13.32 -12.67 0.31
C PHE A 122 -14.53 -12.90 1.23
N ARG A 123 -14.30 -13.03 2.55
CA ARG A 123 -15.32 -13.30 3.57
C ARG A 123 -15.92 -11.98 4.07
N SER A 124 -16.98 -11.53 3.42
CA SER A 124 -17.61 -10.23 3.68
C SER A 124 -18.84 -10.31 4.60
N GLU A 125 -19.05 -11.44 5.28
CA GLU A 125 -20.28 -11.67 6.04
C GLU A 125 -20.48 -10.61 7.13
N ASN A 126 -21.62 -9.92 7.10
CA ASN A 126 -22.03 -8.90 8.08
C ASN A 126 -21.13 -7.66 8.16
N CYS A 127 -20.29 -7.41 7.15
CA CYS A 127 -19.40 -6.26 7.11
C CYS A 127 -19.94 -5.01 6.39
N ASN A 128 -21.15 -5.10 5.82
CA ASN A 128 -21.82 -4.00 5.09
C ASN A 128 -20.95 -3.29 4.04
N PHE A 129 -20.01 -4.00 3.42
CA PHE A 129 -19.17 -3.45 2.36
C PHE A 129 -20.00 -3.15 1.11
N THR A 130 -19.69 -2.03 0.46
CA THR A 130 -20.37 -1.62 -0.78
C THR A 130 -19.55 -1.99 -2.00
N ASN A 131 -18.23 -1.79 -1.93
CA ASN A 131 -17.28 -2.06 -2.99
C ASN A 131 -15.91 -2.42 -2.39
N PRO A 132 -15.79 -3.61 -1.76
CA PRO A 132 -14.57 -4.04 -1.10
C PRO A 132 -13.50 -4.45 -2.11
N SER A 133 -12.25 -4.08 -1.83
CA SER A 133 -11.07 -4.54 -2.53
C SER A 133 -10.07 -5.11 -1.53
N LEU A 134 -9.61 -6.32 -1.79
CA LEU A 134 -8.64 -7.02 -0.95
C LEU A 134 -7.21 -6.61 -1.35
N MET A 135 -6.43 -6.24 -0.35
CA MET A 135 -5.02 -5.90 -0.48
C MET A 135 -4.16 -7.06 0.02
N ASN A 136 -2.87 -7.02 -0.30
CA ASN A 136 -1.91 -7.96 0.27
C ASN A 136 -1.94 -7.91 1.81
N GLY A 137 -1.99 -9.09 2.41
CA GLY A 137 -1.93 -9.25 3.87
C GLY A 137 -3.24 -8.99 4.63
N ASP A 138 -4.36 -9.36 3.99
CA ASP A 138 -5.72 -9.36 4.54
C ASP A 138 -6.24 -8.00 5.01
N ILE A 139 -5.93 -6.97 4.22
CA ILE A 139 -6.44 -5.61 4.42
C ILE A 139 -7.53 -5.36 3.40
N VAL A 140 -8.66 -4.81 3.85
CA VAL A 140 -9.80 -4.51 2.99
C VAL A 140 -9.95 -3.01 2.86
N ILE A 141 -9.99 -2.54 1.61
CA ILE A 141 -10.36 -1.16 1.30
C ILE A 141 -11.73 -1.19 0.63
N ASN A 142 -12.73 -0.64 1.28
CA ASN A 142 -14.05 -0.43 0.71
C ASN A 142 -14.08 0.92 -0.02
N ILE A 143 -14.08 0.86 -1.35
CA ILE A 143 -13.87 2.01 -2.22
C ILE A 143 -15.21 2.70 -2.50
N VAL A 144 -15.46 3.82 -1.84
CA VAL A 144 -16.68 4.63 -2.04
C VAL A 144 -16.39 5.89 -2.86
N THR A 145 -16.83 5.95 -4.11
CA THR A 145 -16.68 7.15 -4.94
C THR A 145 -17.61 8.29 -4.50
N LYS A 146 -17.06 9.45 -4.14
CA LYS A 146 -17.85 10.69 -4.05
C LYS A 146 -18.02 11.29 -5.44
N ILE A 147 -19.25 11.30 -5.97
CA ILE A 147 -19.58 12.14 -7.13
C ILE A 147 -19.49 13.60 -6.66
N ALA A 148 -18.46 14.31 -7.10
CA ALA A 148 -18.43 15.76 -6.95
C ALA A 148 -19.62 16.33 -7.74
N ASN A 149 -20.57 16.94 -7.05
CA ASN A 149 -21.64 17.70 -7.68
C ASN A 149 -21.05 18.96 -8.32
N ALA A 150 -20.39 18.80 -9.46
CA ALA A 150 -19.91 19.90 -10.28
C ALA A 150 -21.13 20.58 -10.92
N ARG A 151 -21.64 21.63 -10.28
CA ARG A 151 -22.51 22.59 -10.96
C ARG A 151 -21.71 23.22 -12.10
N SER A 152 -22.05 22.81 -13.32
CA SER A 152 -21.88 23.52 -14.60
C SER A 152 -20.55 24.23 -14.84
N ARG A 153 -19.69 23.61 -15.64
CA ARG A 153 -19.17 24.24 -16.88
C ARG A 153 -18.63 23.15 -17.79
N ARG A 154 -19.21 23.06 -18.99
CA ARG A 154 -18.66 22.31 -20.12
C ARG A 154 -17.23 22.77 -20.32
N ASN A 155 -16.27 21.89 -20.08
CA ASN A 155 -15.04 21.81 -20.85
C ASN A 155 -14.65 20.34 -20.88
N THR A 156 -14.72 19.78 -22.09
CA THR A 156 -14.14 18.50 -22.46
C THR A 156 -12.64 18.56 -22.21
N ASN A 157 -12.22 18.00 -21.09
CA ASN A 157 -11.01 17.22 -20.97
C ASN A 157 -11.30 16.20 -19.86
N LEU A 158 -11.07 14.94 -20.17
CA LEU A 158 -11.24 13.79 -19.32
C LEU A 158 -10.47 14.02 -18.02
N ALA A 159 -11.12 14.62 -17.03
CA ALA A 159 -10.60 14.72 -15.68
C ALA A 159 -10.56 13.28 -15.17
N LEU A 160 -9.35 12.74 -15.01
CA LEU A 160 -9.12 11.53 -14.24
C LEU A 160 -9.99 11.63 -12.99
N ALA A 161 -10.97 10.74 -12.88
CA ALA A 161 -11.75 10.62 -11.68
C ALA A 161 -10.76 10.30 -10.55
N SER A 162 -10.48 11.31 -9.71
CA SER A 162 -9.85 11.07 -8.41
C SER A 162 -10.82 10.20 -7.63
N ALA A 163 -10.61 8.90 -7.72
CA ALA A 163 -11.40 7.92 -7.01
C ALA A 163 -10.95 7.98 -5.54
N VAL A 164 -11.55 8.89 -4.79
CA VAL A 164 -11.39 8.99 -3.33
C VAL A 164 -11.96 7.71 -2.72
N GLY A 165 -11.13 6.71 -2.47
CA GLY A 165 -11.53 5.42 -1.90
C GLY A 165 -11.73 5.51 -0.40
N LYS A 166 -12.98 5.54 0.06
CA LYS A 166 -13.34 5.81 1.46
C LYS A 166 -13.86 4.57 2.20
N LEU A 167 -12.97 3.89 2.96
CA LEU A 167 -13.19 3.07 4.19
C LEU A 167 -12.13 1.95 4.24
N MET A 168 -11.27 1.94 5.27
CA MET A 168 -10.29 0.87 5.51
C MET A 168 -10.70 -0.02 6.68
N MET A 169 -10.56 -1.33 6.49
CA MET A 169 -10.96 -2.35 7.46
C MET A 169 -9.86 -3.43 7.55
N MET A 170 -9.32 -3.65 8.76
CA MET A 170 -8.21 -4.58 9.03
C MET A 170 -8.68 -5.76 9.88
N GLU A 171 -8.24 -6.98 9.52
CA GLU A 171 -8.58 -8.21 10.24
C GLU A 171 -7.95 -8.21 11.65
N THR A 172 -8.67 -8.75 12.63
CA THR A 172 -8.28 -8.73 14.04
C THR A 172 -7.28 -9.82 14.43
N TYR A 173 -7.01 -10.79 13.56
CA TYR A 173 -6.07 -11.89 13.77
C TYR A 173 -5.18 -12.08 12.54
N GLN A 174 -3.94 -11.61 12.62
CA GLN A 174 -2.90 -11.94 11.63
C GLN A 174 -2.03 -13.08 12.19
N GLU A 175 -1.79 -14.11 11.38
CA GLU A 175 -0.49 -14.79 11.44
C GLU A 175 0.59 -13.75 11.06
N ASP A 176 1.61 -13.61 11.91
CA ASP A 176 2.71 -12.61 11.97
C ASP A 176 3.54 -12.35 10.69
N ASN A 177 3.03 -12.60 9.48
CA ASN A 177 3.80 -12.46 8.23
C ASN A 177 3.67 -11.08 7.55
N ASN A 178 2.89 -10.15 8.10
CA ASN A 178 2.64 -8.87 7.44
C ASN A 178 3.36 -7.72 8.18
N ASP A 179 4.56 -7.37 7.72
CA ASP A 179 5.32 -6.25 8.28
C ASP A 179 4.71 -4.91 7.86
N PRO A 180 4.16 -4.11 8.81
CA PRO A 180 3.56 -2.80 8.50
C PRO A 180 4.57 -1.79 7.96
N GLU A 181 5.88 -2.01 8.12
CA GLU A 181 6.89 -1.14 7.50
C GLU A 181 7.01 -1.35 5.99
N ASN A 182 6.66 -2.54 5.49
CA ASN A 182 6.72 -2.83 4.06
C ASN A 182 5.79 -1.92 3.23
N THR A 183 4.61 -1.61 3.76
CA THR A 183 3.64 -0.73 3.10
C THR A 183 4.06 0.75 3.12
N LYS A 184 4.85 1.17 4.12
CA LYS A 184 5.49 2.50 4.17
C LYS A 184 6.67 2.60 3.20
N PHE A 185 7.49 1.56 3.08
CA PHE A 185 8.57 1.54 2.08
C PHE A 185 8.00 1.60 0.65
N GLN A 186 6.88 0.90 0.41
CA GLN A 186 6.17 0.99 -0.87
C GLN A 186 5.68 2.41 -1.14
N TYR A 187 5.11 3.10 -0.15
CA TYR A 187 4.70 4.51 -0.27
C TYR A 187 5.86 5.43 -0.68
N LEU A 188 7.00 5.30 0.00
CA LEU A 188 8.18 6.11 -0.29
C LEU A 188 8.69 5.86 -1.72
N PHE A 189 8.73 4.60 -2.14
CA PHE A 189 9.12 4.24 -3.49
C PHE A 189 8.17 4.81 -4.54
N ASP A 190 6.86 4.60 -4.38
CA ASP A 190 5.85 5.06 -5.33
C ASP A 190 5.83 6.60 -5.44
N SER A 191 5.91 7.30 -4.31
CA SER A 191 5.94 8.76 -4.26
C SER A 191 7.17 9.33 -5.00
N LEU A 192 8.36 8.78 -4.71
CA LEU A 192 9.60 9.20 -5.37
C LEU A 192 9.57 8.88 -6.86
N GLN A 193 9.08 7.70 -7.24
CA GLN A 193 8.96 7.31 -8.63
C GLN A 193 8.02 8.25 -9.38
N GLN A 194 6.87 8.60 -8.80
CA GLN A 194 5.90 9.51 -9.41
C GLN A 194 6.49 10.91 -9.61
N GLU A 195 7.17 11.46 -8.60
CA GLU A 195 7.86 12.75 -8.71
C GLU A 195 8.91 12.71 -9.82
N PHE A 196 9.74 11.66 -9.84
CA PHE A 196 10.78 11.51 -10.84
C PHE A 196 10.22 11.41 -12.27
N GLN A 197 9.15 10.62 -12.46
CA GLN A 197 8.48 10.49 -13.76
C GLN A 197 7.88 11.82 -14.24
N GLN A 198 7.29 12.61 -13.33
CA GLN A 198 6.77 13.94 -13.67
C GLN A 198 7.90 14.89 -14.11
N GLN A 199 9.00 14.91 -13.36
CA GLN A 199 10.17 15.73 -13.72
C GLN A 199 10.77 15.31 -15.06
N LEU A 200 10.89 14.00 -15.31
CA LEU A 200 11.41 13.46 -16.56
C LEU A 200 10.56 13.92 -17.75
N LYS A 201 9.23 13.85 -17.64
CA LYS A 201 8.31 14.29 -18.69
C LYS A 201 8.47 15.78 -19.01
N LEU A 202 8.65 16.62 -17.99
CA LEU A 202 8.91 18.05 -18.18
C LEU A 202 10.24 18.31 -18.89
N VAL A 203 11.28 17.55 -18.53
CA VAL A 203 12.60 17.63 -19.17
C VAL A 203 12.53 17.19 -20.63
N GLU A 204 11.87 16.07 -20.91
CA GLU A 204 11.70 15.55 -22.27
C GLU A 204 10.99 16.57 -23.17
N GLN A 205 9.91 17.18 -22.66
CA GLN A 205 9.20 18.23 -23.37
C GLN A 205 10.10 19.43 -23.67
N ARG A 206 10.79 19.98 -22.65
CA ARG A 206 11.72 21.11 -22.87
C ARG A 206 12.86 20.76 -23.81
N THR A 207 13.35 19.53 -23.76
CA THR A 207 14.42 19.06 -24.65
C THR A 207 13.94 19.02 -26.10
N CYS A 208 12.70 18.57 -26.33
CA CYS A 208 12.07 18.61 -27.66
C CYS A 208 11.91 20.04 -28.17
N GLU A 209 11.36 20.94 -27.34
CA GLU A 209 11.20 22.36 -27.67
C GLU A 209 12.55 23.02 -28.00
N ASN A 210 13.58 22.77 -27.18
CA ASN A 210 14.93 23.30 -27.42
C ASN A 210 15.55 22.75 -28.71
N ARG A 211 15.33 21.46 -29.03
CA ARG A 211 15.79 20.88 -30.30
C ARG A 211 15.10 21.52 -31.50
N ASN A 212 13.79 21.75 -31.42
CA ASN A 212 13.04 22.43 -32.48
C ASN A 212 13.54 23.87 -32.68
N ASN A 213 13.77 24.60 -31.58
CA ASN A 213 14.34 25.95 -31.64
C ASN A 213 15.74 25.96 -32.26
N LEU A 214 16.59 24.99 -31.92
CA LEU A 214 17.91 24.84 -32.52
C LEU A 214 17.83 24.54 -34.02
N LEU A 215 16.92 23.67 -34.45
CA LEU A 215 16.70 23.36 -35.87
C LEU A 215 16.29 24.61 -36.64
N LEU A 216 15.39 25.43 -36.09
CA LEU A 216 15.02 26.72 -36.69
C LEU A 216 16.23 27.63 -36.84
N LEU A 217 17.05 27.79 -35.79
CA LEU A 217 18.27 28.61 -35.88
C LEU A 217 19.23 28.12 -36.95
N ILE A 218 19.42 26.80 -37.10
CA ILE A 218 20.28 26.23 -38.13
C ILE A 218 19.68 26.44 -39.52
N GLU A 219 18.35 26.36 -39.67
CA GLU A 219 17.66 26.69 -40.92
C GLU A 219 17.91 28.14 -41.32
N TRP A 220 17.76 29.10 -40.40
CA TRP A 220 18.08 30.51 -40.63
C TRP A 220 19.55 30.70 -41.00
N LEU A 221 20.47 30.03 -40.29
CA LEU A 221 21.90 30.05 -40.59
C LEU A 221 22.21 29.53 -42.00
N SER A 222 21.44 28.55 -42.50
CA SER A 222 21.66 27.95 -43.82
C SER A 222 21.45 28.93 -44.98
N LEU A 223 20.76 30.06 -44.74
CA LEU A 223 20.58 31.14 -45.72
C LEU A 223 21.86 31.93 -45.96
N ASP A 224 22.65 32.14 -44.90
CA ASP A 224 23.88 32.95 -44.93
C ASP A 224 25.13 32.08 -45.06
N ASN A 225 25.19 31.00 -44.28
CA ASN A 225 26.32 30.08 -44.26
C ASN A 225 25.84 28.61 -44.35
N PRO A 226 25.55 28.11 -45.56
CA PRO A 226 25.03 26.76 -45.77
C PRO A 226 26.01 25.68 -45.31
N THR A 227 27.33 25.89 -45.49
CA THR A 227 28.36 24.94 -45.04
C THR A 227 28.41 24.81 -43.52
N LEU A 228 28.35 25.93 -42.78
CA LEU A 228 28.30 25.87 -41.32
C LEU A 228 27.02 25.20 -40.81
N ALA A 229 25.87 25.50 -41.43
CA ALA A 229 24.60 24.84 -41.10
C ALA A 229 24.68 23.31 -41.31
N ALA A 230 25.26 22.87 -42.44
CA ALA A 230 25.49 21.46 -42.71
C ALA A 230 26.43 20.81 -41.69
N ASN A 231 27.49 21.51 -41.28
CA ASN A 231 28.42 21.02 -40.27
C ASN A 231 27.73 20.79 -38.91
N LEU A 232 26.85 21.71 -38.50
CA LEU A 232 26.12 21.59 -37.24
C LEU A 232 25.07 20.46 -37.28
N LEU A 233 24.35 20.30 -38.40
CA LEU A 233 23.36 19.24 -38.57
C LEU A 233 23.98 17.84 -38.64
N LEU A 234 25.07 17.71 -39.40
CA LEU A 234 25.75 16.44 -39.64
C LEU A 234 26.84 16.13 -38.61
N GLN A 235 27.11 17.06 -37.69
CA GLN A 235 28.12 16.97 -36.63
C GLN A 235 29.53 16.62 -37.16
N ARG A 236 29.86 17.10 -38.36
CA ARG A 236 31.14 16.89 -39.04
C ARG A 236 31.61 18.17 -39.71
N ASN A 237 32.91 18.26 -40.01
CA ASN A 237 33.53 19.50 -40.51
C ASN A 237 34.17 19.37 -41.91
N ASP A 238 34.02 18.22 -42.55
CA ASP A 238 34.57 17.85 -43.85
C ASP A 238 33.49 17.81 -44.94
N VAL A 239 32.49 18.68 -44.85
CA VAL A 239 31.45 18.85 -45.87
C VAL A 239 31.41 20.28 -46.35
N ILE A 240 31.09 20.46 -47.63
CA ILE A 240 30.70 21.75 -48.19
C ILE A 240 29.21 21.67 -48.54
N ALA A 241 28.49 22.77 -48.33
CA ALA A 241 27.07 22.79 -48.64
C ALA A 241 26.65 24.05 -49.39
N LYS A 242 25.60 23.90 -50.18
CA LYS A 242 24.95 24.99 -50.91
C LYS A 242 23.45 24.84 -50.82
N ARG A 243 22.75 25.93 -50.51
CA ARG A 243 21.28 25.96 -50.51
C ARG A 243 20.75 26.30 -51.90
N ILE A 244 19.85 25.47 -52.44
CA ILE A 244 19.18 25.66 -53.73
C ILE A 244 17.71 25.25 -53.56
N ASP A 245 16.77 26.13 -53.89
CA ASP A 245 15.32 25.88 -53.84
C ASP A 245 14.89 25.18 -52.53
N GLU A 246 15.24 25.81 -51.40
CA GLU A 246 14.97 25.32 -50.03
C GLU A 246 15.66 24.01 -49.64
N LYS A 247 16.47 23.42 -50.52
CA LYS A 247 17.23 22.20 -50.24
C LYS A 247 18.68 22.54 -49.93
N LEU A 248 19.23 21.86 -48.92
CA LEU A 248 20.65 21.93 -48.59
C LEU A 248 21.37 20.78 -49.31
N LEU A 249 22.06 21.10 -50.39
CA LEU A 249 22.93 20.15 -51.09
C LEU A 249 24.26 20.09 -50.35
N THR A 250 24.75 18.88 -50.07
CA THR A 250 26.02 18.67 -49.37
C THR A 250 26.94 17.79 -50.20
N ALA A 251 28.24 18.06 -50.14
CA ALA A 251 29.27 17.24 -50.74
C ALA A 251 30.43 17.07 -49.74
N PRO A 252 31.03 15.87 -49.63
CA PRO A 252 32.22 15.69 -48.81
C PRO A 252 33.41 16.46 -49.41
N CYS A 253 34.22 17.06 -48.54
CA CYS A 253 35.52 17.59 -48.90
C CYS A 253 36.56 16.48 -48.76
N GLU A 254 37.50 16.41 -49.70
CA GLU A 254 38.67 15.56 -49.56
C GLU A 254 39.52 16.14 -48.43
N SER A 255 39.51 15.48 -47.28
CA SER A 255 40.32 15.89 -46.13
C SER A 255 41.67 15.20 -46.24
N ASP A 256 42.75 15.98 -46.29
CA ASP A 256 44.06 15.46 -45.92
C ASP A 256 43.93 14.86 -44.51
N LEU A 257 44.44 13.63 -44.35
CA LEU A 257 44.20 12.65 -43.27
C LEU A 257 44.53 13.07 -41.82
N LEU A 258 44.54 14.36 -41.47
CA LEU A 258 44.75 14.84 -40.11
C LEU A 258 43.73 15.92 -39.70
N ASN A 259 42.85 15.54 -38.76
CA ASN A 259 41.94 16.35 -37.95
C ASN A 259 40.49 16.51 -38.47
N SER A 260 39.76 15.40 -38.57
CA SER A 260 38.30 15.46 -38.39
C SER A 260 37.99 15.92 -36.97
N LYS A 261 37.60 17.18 -36.80
CA LYS A 261 37.10 17.67 -35.51
C LYS A 261 35.67 17.20 -35.38
N ILE A 262 35.43 16.20 -34.53
CA ILE A 262 34.08 15.81 -34.13
C ILE A 262 33.46 17.03 -33.45
N ILE A 263 32.34 17.52 -34.00
CA ILE A 263 31.56 18.59 -33.38
C ILE A 263 30.63 17.91 -32.38
N GLU A 264 31.13 17.68 -31.16
CA GLU A 264 30.34 17.08 -30.08
C GLU A 264 29.48 18.15 -29.40
N PHE A 265 28.17 18.05 -29.55
CA PHE A 265 27.23 18.78 -28.69
C PHE A 265 27.05 18.00 -27.40
N ARG A 266 27.77 18.39 -26.34
CA ARG A 266 27.52 17.87 -24.98
C ARG A 266 26.22 18.47 -24.43
N GLY A 267 25.10 17.84 -24.77
CA GLY A 267 23.81 18.08 -24.12
C GLY A 267 23.51 16.96 -23.14
N GLY A 268 23.55 17.25 -21.84
CA GLY A 268 23.21 16.33 -20.76
C GLY A 268 22.39 17.02 -19.68
N LEU A 269 21.64 16.23 -18.92
CA LEU A 269 21.01 16.68 -17.67
C LEU A 269 22.10 17.02 -16.66
N ILE A 270 22.42 18.31 -16.53
CA ILE A 270 23.28 18.79 -15.45
C ILE A 270 22.43 18.80 -14.20
N SER A 271 22.72 17.90 -13.25
CA SER A 271 22.02 17.89 -11.97
C SER A 271 22.23 19.23 -11.25
N LYS A 272 21.27 19.64 -10.42
CA LYS A 272 21.41 20.85 -9.60
C LYS A 272 22.71 20.85 -8.78
N PHE A 273 23.13 19.68 -8.32
CA PHE A 273 24.40 19.48 -7.62
C PHE A 273 25.64 19.80 -8.49
N GLU A 274 25.62 19.44 -9.78
CA GLU A 274 26.70 19.80 -10.70
C GLU A 274 26.71 21.30 -11.03
N ILE A 275 25.54 21.93 -11.14
CA ILE A 275 25.44 23.39 -11.32
C ILE A 275 26.02 24.11 -10.10
N ASP A 276 25.65 23.69 -8.89
CA ASP A 276 26.14 24.29 -7.65
C ASP A 276 27.66 24.08 -7.49
N LYS A 277 28.18 22.92 -7.92
CA LYS A 277 29.62 22.64 -7.95
C LYS A 277 30.37 23.51 -8.96
N ILE A 278 29.82 23.73 -10.16
CA ILE A 278 30.42 24.62 -11.18
C ILE A 278 30.42 26.07 -10.67
N ASN A 279 29.33 26.54 -10.08
CA ASN A 279 29.22 27.89 -9.53
C ASN A 279 30.14 28.12 -8.32
N ALA A 280 30.46 27.08 -7.54
CA ALA A 280 31.42 27.17 -6.45
C ALA A 280 32.89 27.14 -6.91
N ALA A 281 33.15 26.78 -8.17
CA ALA A 281 34.48 26.72 -8.76
C ALA A 281 34.81 27.94 -9.66
N LEU A 282 33.85 28.83 -9.87
CA LEU A 282 33.97 30.15 -10.51
C LEU A 282 34.10 31.25 -9.46
#